data_AF-A0A3M7DZ42-F1
#
_entry.id   AF-A0A3M7DZ42-F1
#
_cell.length_a   1.000
_cell.length_b   1.000
_cell.length_c   1.000
_cell.angle_alpha   90.00
_cell.angle_beta   90.00
_cell.angle_gamma   90.00
#
_symmetry.space_group_name_H-M   'P 1'
#
loop_
_entity.id
_entity.type
_entity.pdbx_description
1 polymer ?
#
loop_
_entity_poly.entity_id
_entity_poly.type
_entity_poly.pdbx_seq_one_letter_code
_entity_poly.pdbx_strand_id
1 'polypeptide(L)'
;MWIRDIFFLHENPRKINIWSGFIIASPYLGPFMASFVVWGLTWRWVYWIYAILNYVGLLLIILFADETFFDRRLPANQQPAWRSRPMRLVGVERHGTYNVIESCCRPFVAIFKLPVLIITVFYIELRMDYWCQRNSSYVVSKILSFRRQTDRIPDLFARWYMRRHSGTMHPEARLYIIYFASGIVGLFILLLGQALEHTWHFMAVAVFDAAQLIGVNIISTAVNAYLGDAYPEALGEMDTWIVMGRTMGGFMATYIELPWVQSAGPGTALGAQAGITWAALVLVVILQVWGKSLRNWQGPIKIPGQM
;
A
#
# COMPACT_ATOMS: atom_id res chain seq x y z
N MET A 1 9.76 5.25 1.66
CA MET A 1 10.03 4.81 0.28
C MET A 1 11.20 5.61 -0.31
N TRP A 2 12.29 4.95 -0.70
CA TRP A 2 13.54 5.55 -1.23
C TRP A 2 13.34 6.59 -2.36
N ILE A 3 12.23 6.55 -3.08
CA ILE A 3 11.95 7.49 -4.18
C ILE A 3 11.88 8.92 -3.65
N ARG A 4 11.32 9.12 -2.45
CA ARG A 4 11.21 10.44 -1.84
C ARG A 4 12.56 10.99 -1.34
N ASP A 5 13.54 10.12 -1.17
CA ASP A 5 14.87 10.47 -0.66
C ASP A 5 15.80 10.90 -1.78
N ILE A 6 15.66 10.29 -2.98
CA ILE A 6 16.50 10.53 -4.16
C ILE A 6 15.98 11.69 -5.03
N PHE A 7 14.64 11.83 -5.18
CA PHE A 7 14.04 12.76 -6.15
C PHE A 7 13.43 14.01 -5.50
N PHE A 8 13.38 15.09 -6.28
CA PHE A 8 12.74 16.33 -5.87
C PHE A 8 11.23 16.18 -5.77
N LEU A 9 10.59 16.97 -4.89
CA LEU A 9 9.15 16.91 -4.60
C LEU A 9 8.26 16.94 -5.85
N HIS A 10 8.65 17.73 -6.86
CA HIS A 10 7.89 17.88 -8.11
C HIS A 10 8.00 16.66 -9.04
N GLU A 11 9.05 15.85 -8.93
CA GLU A 11 9.25 14.65 -9.73
C GLU A 11 8.69 13.38 -9.07
N ASN A 12 8.52 13.40 -7.75
CA ASN A 12 8.09 12.26 -6.95
C ASN A 12 6.85 11.54 -7.51
N PRO A 13 5.76 12.23 -7.93
CA PRO A 13 4.58 11.56 -8.47
C PRO A 13 4.90 10.73 -9.72
N ARG A 14 5.71 11.27 -10.64
CA ARG A 14 6.09 10.57 -11.88
C ARG A 14 6.89 9.30 -11.59
N LYS A 15 7.83 9.37 -10.64
CA LYS A 15 8.71 8.25 -10.29
C LYS A 15 7.97 7.16 -9.51
N ILE A 16 7.13 7.56 -8.56
CA ILE A 16 6.24 6.64 -7.83
C ILE A 16 5.34 5.90 -8.81
N ASN A 17 4.75 6.60 -9.78
CA ASN A 17 3.88 5.97 -10.77
C ASN A 17 4.61 4.93 -11.62
N ILE A 18 5.82 5.22 -12.10
CA ILE A 18 6.63 4.25 -12.85
C ILE A 18 6.87 3.00 -12.01
N TRP A 19 7.27 3.16 -10.75
CA TRP A 19 7.51 2.05 -9.83
C TRP A 19 6.23 1.25 -9.53
N SER A 20 5.12 1.92 -9.24
CA SER A 20 3.83 1.28 -8.99
C SER A 20 3.33 0.48 -10.20
N GLY A 21 3.70 0.87 -11.41
CA GLY A 21 3.38 0.12 -12.63
C GLY A 21 3.99 -1.26 -12.69
N PHE A 22 5.25 -1.37 -12.29
CA PHE A 22 5.90 -2.68 -12.20
C PHE A 22 5.25 -3.57 -11.14
N ILE A 23 4.85 -2.99 -10.00
CA ILE A 23 4.15 -3.72 -8.94
C ILE A 23 2.77 -4.21 -9.37
N ILE A 24 2.06 -3.43 -10.18
CA ILE A 24 0.74 -3.84 -10.67
C ILE A 24 0.88 -4.89 -11.77
N ALA A 25 1.90 -4.80 -12.62
CA ALA A 25 2.12 -5.78 -13.68
C ALA A 25 2.64 -7.14 -13.16
N SER A 26 3.42 -7.15 -12.07
CA SER A 26 4.12 -8.35 -11.61
C SER A 26 3.24 -9.56 -11.27
N PRO A 27 2.04 -9.43 -10.63
CA PRO A 27 1.21 -10.57 -10.30
C PRO A 27 0.60 -11.27 -11.52
N TYR A 28 0.59 -10.61 -12.69
CA TYR A 28 0.09 -11.19 -13.94
C TYR A 28 1.23 -11.79 -14.77
N LEU A 29 2.38 -11.11 -14.79
CA LEU A 29 3.55 -11.59 -15.52
C LEU A 29 4.07 -12.90 -14.93
N GLY A 30 4.03 -13.06 -13.60
CA GLY A 30 4.50 -14.27 -12.91
C GLY A 30 3.78 -15.54 -13.37
N PRO A 31 2.45 -15.66 -13.17
CA PRO A 31 1.67 -16.82 -13.63
C PRO A 31 1.71 -17.01 -15.14
N PHE A 32 1.71 -15.92 -15.93
CA PHE A 32 1.84 -15.98 -17.38
C PHE A 32 3.14 -16.69 -17.79
N MET A 33 4.29 -16.27 -17.26
CA MET A 33 5.57 -16.91 -17.54
C MET A 33 5.65 -18.33 -16.96
N ALA A 34 5.13 -18.54 -15.75
CA ALA A 34 5.08 -19.86 -15.13
C ALA A 34 4.28 -20.87 -15.96
N SER A 35 3.19 -20.43 -16.61
CA SER A 35 2.37 -21.30 -17.47
C SER A 35 3.15 -21.86 -18.67
N PHE A 36 4.00 -21.06 -19.31
CA PHE A 36 4.85 -21.54 -20.42
C PHE A 36 5.95 -22.48 -19.95
N VAL A 37 6.52 -22.22 -18.77
CA VAL A 37 7.56 -23.08 -18.19
C VAL A 37 6.97 -24.46 -17.86
N VAL A 38 5.77 -24.52 -17.27
CA VAL A 38 5.11 -25.80 -16.94
C VAL A 38 4.70 -26.58 -18.19
N TRP A 39 4.49 -25.91 -19.33
CA TRP A 39 4.19 -26.58 -20.58
C TRP A 39 5.37 -27.38 -21.15
N GLY A 40 6.61 -26.91 -20.94
CA GLY A 40 7.83 -27.58 -21.44
C GLY A 40 8.67 -28.29 -20.36
N LEU A 41 8.54 -27.91 -19.10
CA LEU A 41 9.36 -28.37 -17.97
C LEU A 41 8.49 -28.73 -16.76
N THR A 42 9.10 -29.39 -15.76
CA THR A 42 8.40 -29.70 -14.51
C THR A 42 8.16 -28.45 -13.65
N TRP A 43 7.12 -28.46 -12.83
CA TRP A 43 6.74 -27.37 -11.92
C TRP A 43 7.88 -26.90 -10.99
N ARG A 44 8.84 -27.78 -10.68
CA ARG A 44 10.03 -27.46 -9.88
C ARG A 44 10.89 -26.38 -10.51
N TRP A 45 10.99 -26.36 -11.85
CA TRP A 45 11.78 -25.37 -12.57
C TRP A 45 11.24 -23.96 -12.45
N VAL A 46 9.93 -23.78 -12.25
CA VAL A 46 9.33 -22.47 -11.97
C VAL A 46 9.95 -21.85 -10.71
N TYR A 47 10.11 -22.66 -9.66
CA TYR A 47 10.73 -22.22 -8.41
C TYR A 47 12.24 -21.97 -8.54
N TRP A 48 12.95 -22.79 -9.33
CA TRP A 48 14.37 -22.55 -9.60
C TRP A 48 14.61 -21.26 -10.37
N ILE A 49 13.82 -20.98 -11.41
CA ILE A 49 13.90 -19.73 -12.17
C ILE A 49 13.59 -18.54 -11.26
N TYR A 50 12.55 -18.64 -10.44
CA TYR A 50 12.23 -17.62 -9.45
C TYR A 50 13.38 -17.37 -8.45
N ALA A 51 14.01 -18.43 -7.95
CA ALA A 51 15.16 -18.32 -7.07
C ALA A 51 16.34 -17.61 -7.76
N ILE A 52 16.68 -18.02 -8.99
CA ILE A 52 17.75 -17.39 -9.78
C ILE A 52 17.49 -15.90 -9.95
N LEU A 53 16.27 -15.51 -10.35
CA LEU A 53 15.91 -14.10 -10.51
C LEU A 53 16.05 -13.29 -9.21
N ASN A 54 15.68 -13.86 -8.06
CA ASN A 54 15.85 -13.22 -6.76
C ASN A 54 17.33 -13.09 -6.38
N TYR A 55 18.15 -14.12 -6.61
CA TYR A 55 19.59 -14.06 -6.34
C TYR A 55 20.30 -13.07 -7.25
N VAL A 56 19.95 -13.00 -8.53
CA VAL A 56 20.47 -11.96 -9.44
C VAL A 56 20.07 -10.57 -8.95
N GLY A 57 18.82 -10.39 -8.52
CA GLY A 57 18.37 -9.12 -7.91
C GLY A 57 19.16 -8.76 -6.65
N LEU A 58 19.39 -9.73 -5.76
CA LEU A 58 20.21 -9.53 -4.55
C LEU A 58 21.65 -9.15 -4.91
N LEU A 59 22.26 -9.84 -5.87
CA LEU A 59 23.61 -9.51 -6.35
C LEU A 59 23.67 -8.10 -6.95
N LEU A 60 22.68 -7.71 -7.75
CA LEU A 60 22.60 -6.35 -8.28
C LEU A 60 22.47 -5.29 -7.18
N ILE A 61 21.69 -5.57 -6.14
CA ILE A 61 21.58 -4.68 -4.97
C ILE A 61 22.93 -4.56 -4.26
N ILE A 62 23.61 -5.68 -4.00
CA ILE A 62 24.93 -5.68 -3.34
C ILE A 62 25.99 -4.93 -4.17
N LEU A 63 25.93 -5.02 -5.49
CA LEU A 63 26.94 -4.43 -6.39
C LEU A 63 26.68 -2.95 -6.71
N PHE A 64 25.41 -2.55 -6.84
CA PHE A 64 25.03 -1.24 -7.41
C PHE A 64 24.17 -0.36 -6.49
N ALA A 65 23.51 -0.92 -5.47
CA ALA A 65 22.68 -0.12 -4.58
C ALA A 65 23.50 0.41 -3.40
N ASP A 66 23.31 1.68 -3.09
CA ASP A 66 23.82 2.33 -1.89
C ASP A 66 22.63 2.81 -1.03
N GLU A 67 22.81 2.95 0.28
CA GLU A 67 21.78 3.51 1.15
C GLU A 67 21.42 4.95 0.72
N THR A 68 20.13 5.22 0.64
CA THR A 68 19.58 6.47 0.08
C THR A 68 19.04 7.41 1.13
N PHE A 69 19.01 7.01 2.41
CA PHE A 69 18.61 7.91 3.48
C PHE A 69 19.64 9.02 3.72
N PHE A 70 19.21 10.29 3.65
CA PHE A 70 20.02 11.47 3.94
C PHE A 70 19.38 12.28 5.07
N ASP A 71 20.16 12.59 6.11
CA ASP A 71 19.73 13.58 7.10
C ASP A 71 19.86 14.99 6.49
N ARG A 72 18.71 15.59 6.16
CA ARG A 72 18.63 16.92 5.52
C ARG A 72 18.92 18.06 6.50
N ARG A 73 19.05 17.79 7.80
CA ARG A 73 19.35 18.80 8.82
C ARG A 73 20.84 19.13 8.88
N LEU A 74 21.70 18.20 8.47
CA LEU A 74 23.14 18.40 8.43
C LEU A 74 23.55 19.05 7.09
N PRO A 75 24.32 20.15 7.11
CA PRO A 75 24.88 20.72 5.90
C PRO A 75 25.79 19.69 5.21
N ALA A 76 25.88 19.73 3.88
CA ALA A 76 26.59 18.72 3.07
C ALA A 76 28.03 18.42 3.52
N ASN A 77 28.69 19.41 4.14
CA ASN A 77 30.05 19.30 4.66
C ASN A 77 30.17 18.51 5.99
N GLN A 78 29.07 18.30 6.71
CA GLN A 78 29.01 17.57 7.99
C GLN A 78 28.43 16.16 7.84
N GLN A 79 28.13 15.72 6.62
CA GLN A 79 27.67 14.35 6.40
C GLN A 79 28.85 13.36 6.56
N PRO A 80 28.67 12.25 7.28
CA PRO A 80 29.75 11.30 7.52
C PRO A 80 30.24 10.69 6.19
N ALA A 81 31.57 10.63 6.04
CA ALA A 81 32.20 10.06 4.86
C ALA A 81 32.06 8.52 4.84
N TRP A 82 31.80 7.97 3.67
CA TRP A 82 31.70 6.53 3.46
C TRP A 82 33.04 5.84 3.70
N ARG A 83 33.10 4.82 4.57
CA ARG A 83 34.33 4.05 4.80
C ARG A 83 34.33 2.71 4.06
N SER A 84 33.26 1.93 4.15
CA SER A 84 33.21 0.57 3.56
C SER A 84 31.91 0.28 2.81
N ARG A 85 31.97 -0.50 1.72
CA ARG A 85 30.79 -0.90 0.92
C ARG A 85 29.69 -1.62 1.70
N PRO A 86 29.95 -2.61 2.57
CA PRO A 86 28.88 -3.23 3.35
C PRO A 86 28.19 -2.22 4.28
N MET A 87 28.93 -1.25 4.81
CA MET A 87 28.34 -0.22 5.67
C MET A 87 27.58 0.85 4.87
N ARG A 88 27.97 1.09 3.60
CA ARG A 88 27.18 1.88 2.63
C ARG A 88 25.86 1.23 2.27
N LEU A 89 25.84 -0.10 2.16
CA LEU A 89 24.65 -0.87 1.81
C LEU A 89 23.64 -0.92 2.97
N VAL A 90 24.11 -1.05 4.21
CA VAL A 90 23.25 -1.14 5.41
C VAL A 90 22.90 0.24 5.99
N GLY A 91 23.66 1.29 5.67
CA GLY A 91 23.32 2.66 6.07
C GLY A 91 23.70 3.05 7.51
N VAL A 92 24.29 2.14 8.28
CA VAL A 92 24.65 2.34 9.71
C VAL A 92 25.61 3.53 9.90
N GLU A 93 26.48 3.81 8.92
CA GLU A 93 27.50 4.87 9.00
C GLU A 93 26.95 6.30 8.89
N ARG A 94 25.78 6.49 8.25
CA ARG A 94 25.13 7.82 8.16
C ARG A 94 24.39 8.25 9.42
N HIS A 95 24.14 7.28 10.26
CA HIS A 95 23.40 7.35 11.50
C HIS A 95 24.43 7.33 12.62
N GLY A 96 25.12 8.46 12.84
CA GLY A 96 26.31 8.55 13.71
C GLY A 96 26.16 8.12 15.18
N THR A 97 25.02 7.57 15.61
CA THR A 97 24.78 7.11 16.98
C THR A 97 23.56 6.16 17.10
N TYR A 98 23.46 5.08 16.30
CA TYR A 98 22.33 4.13 16.43
C TYR A 98 22.78 2.71 16.73
N ASN A 99 22.14 2.09 17.72
CA ASN A 99 22.24 0.66 17.95
C ASN A 99 21.38 -0.08 16.90
N VAL A 100 21.89 -1.16 16.30
CA VAL A 100 21.15 -1.98 15.30
C VAL A 100 19.78 -2.43 15.82
N ILE A 101 19.70 -2.71 17.12
CA ILE A 101 18.47 -3.09 17.83
C ILE A 101 17.43 -1.97 17.74
N GLU A 102 17.85 -0.72 17.90
CA GLU A 102 16.95 0.43 17.87
C GLU A 102 16.37 0.63 16.47
N SER A 103 17.18 0.46 15.42
CA SER A 103 16.71 0.49 14.03
C SER A 103 15.68 -0.61 13.73
N CYS A 104 15.90 -1.83 14.23
CA CYS A 104 14.94 -2.92 14.11
C CYS A 104 13.64 -2.67 14.89
N CYS A 105 13.68 -1.89 15.98
CA CYS A 105 12.50 -1.54 16.79
C CYS A 105 11.66 -0.40 16.18
N ARG A 106 12.20 0.42 15.25
CA ARG A 106 11.52 1.59 14.66
C ARG A 106 10.18 1.27 13.99
N PRO A 107 10.06 0.23 13.13
CA PRO A 107 8.78 -0.13 12.57
C PRO A 107 7.77 -0.46 13.66
N PHE A 108 8.16 -1.19 14.70
CA PHE A 108 7.26 -1.53 15.81
C PHE A 108 6.77 -0.29 16.56
N VAL A 109 7.61 0.70 16.80
CA VAL A 109 7.17 1.96 17.43
C VAL A 109 6.19 2.73 16.53
N ALA A 110 6.41 2.71 15.21
CA ALA A 110 5.54 3.40 14.25
C ALA A 110 4.12 2.82 14.21
N ILE A 111 3.96 1.49 14.30
CA ILE A 111 2.62 0.86 14.33
C ILE A 111 1.86 1.14 15.62
N PHE A 112 2.54 1.28 16.77
CA PHE A 112 1.87 1.59 18.04
C PHE A 112 1.36 3.04 18.12
N LYS A 113 1.63 3.88 17.13
CA LYS A 113 0.94 5.17 17.01
C LYS A 113 -0.51 4.92 16.63
N LEU A 114 -1.44 5.40 17.45
CA LEU A 114 -2.88 5.15 17.33
C LEU A 114 -3.41 5.52 15.94
N PRO A 115 -3.02 6.68 15.35
CA PRO A 115 -3.47 7.05 14.02
C PRO A 115 -2.99 6.10 12.91
N VAL A 116 -1.78 5.56 13.04
CA VAL A 116 -1.18 4.61 12.10
C VAL A 116 -1.81 3.23 12.25
N LEU A 117 -2.03 2.79 13.49
CA LEU A 117 -2.70 1.53 13.78
C LEU A 117 -4.12 1.52 13.19
N ILE A 118 -4.92 2.54 13.50
CA ILE A 118 -6.33 2.59 13.05
C ILE A 118 -6.41 2.58 11.52
N ILE A 119 -5.58 3.36 10.83
CA ILE A 119 -5.61 3.41 9.37
C ILE A 119 -5.06 2.13 8.74
N THR A 120 -4.07 1.48 9.36
CA THR A 120 -3.51 0.21 8.88
C THR A 120 -4.52 -0.92 9.08
N VAL A 121 -5.23 -0.96 10.21
CA VAL A 121 -6.32 -1.92 10.45
C VAL A 121 -7.42 -1.72 9.41
N PHE A 122 -7.89 -0.49 9.21
CA PHE A 122 -8.86 -0.19 8.16
C PHE A 122 -8.37 -0.62 6.76
N TYR A 123 -7.08 -0.42 6.47
CA TYR A 123 -6.48 -0.82 5.20
C TYR A 123 -6.35 -2.33 5.03
N ILE A 124 -6.10 -3.09 6.11
CA ILE A 124 -6.05 -4.56 6.10
C ILE A 124 -7.44 -5.13 5.82
N GLU A 125 -8.48 -4.62 6.48
CA GLU A 125 -9.87 -5.07 6.29
C GLU A 125 -10.32 -4.89 4.85
N LEU A 126 -10.11 -3.71 4.28
CA LEU A 126 -10.42 -3.41 2.87
C LEU A 126 -9.67 -4.32 1.88
N ARG A 127 -8.57 -4.93 2.34
CA ARG A 127 -7.71 -5.77 1.53
C ARG A 127 -7.92 -7.26 1.76
N MET A 128 -8.93 -7.64 2.55
CA MET A 128 -9.39 -9.01 2.62
C MET A 128 -10.16 -9.43 1.35
N ASP A 129 -10.55 -8.51 0.47
CA ASP A 129 -11.32 -8.80 -0.76
C ASP A 129 -10.55 -9.52 -1.90
N TYR A 130 -9.37 -10.06 -1.63
CA TYR A 130 -8.42 -10.47 -2.67
C TYR A 130 -8.70 -11.85 -3.27
N TRP A 131 -9.68 -12.58 -2.74
CA TRP A 131 -10.04 -13.90 -3.25
C TRP A 131 -10.55 -13.83 -4.70
N CYS A 132 -11.34 -12.81 -5.07
CA CYS A 132 -11.81 -12.64 -6.44
C CYS A 132 -10.67 -12.26 -7.42
N GLN A 133 -9.66 -11.51 -6.96
CA GLN A 133 -8.56 -11.02 -7.81
C GLN A 133 -7.59 -12.11 -8.28
N ARG A 134 -7.49 -13.23 -7.57
CA ARG A 134 -6.50 -14.28 -7.88
C ARG A 134 -6.96 -15.19 -9.03
N ASN A 135 -8.27 -15.28 -9.27
CA ASN A 135 -8.86 -16.10 -10.34
C ASN A 135 -9.39 -15.28 -11.54
N SER A 136 -9.52 -13.95 -11.43
CA SER A 136 -10.02 -13.10 -12.51
C SER A 136 -8.88 -12.62 -13.42
N SER A 137 -8.80 -13.19 -14.62
CA SER A 137 -7.75 -12.95 -15.64
C SER A 137 -7.76 -11.56 -16.29
N TYR A 138 -8.37 -10.54 -15.69
CA TYR A 138 -8.67 -9.27 -16.36
C TYR A 138 -7.58 -8.21 -16.15
N VAL A 139 -6.39 -8.51 -16.70
CA VAL A 139 -5.22 -7.60 -16.81
C VAL A 139 -5.62 -6.23 -17.37
N VAL A 140 -6.59 -6.19 -18.30
CA VAL A 140 -7.04 -4.98 -19.01
C VAL A 140 -7.70 -3.96 -18.09
N SER A 141 -8.54 -4.39 -17.13
CA SER A 141 -9.18 -3.49 -16.16
C SER A 141 -8.14 -2.78 -15.29
N LYS A 142 -7.11 -3.53 -14.85
CA LYS A 142 -6.04 -3.00 -14.00
C LYS A 142 -5.07 -2.10 -14.75
N ILE A 143 -4.78 -2.38 -16.02
CA ILE A 143 -4.00 -1.48 -16.88
C ILE A 143 -4.77 -0.18 -17.18
N LEU A 144 -6.09 -0.24 -17.39
CA LEU A 144 -6.92 0.96 -17.57
C LEU A 144 -6.98 1.82 -16.31
N SER A 145 -7.05 1.21 -15.12
CA SER A 145 -6.99 1.93 -13.84
C SER A 145 -5.63 2.58 -13.55
N PHE A 146 -4.56 2.12 -14.21
CA PHE A 146 -3.19 2.47 -13.86
C PHE A 146 -2.74 3.84 -14.37
N ARG A 147 -3.25 4.35 -15.50
CA ARG A 147 -2.55 5.43 -16.24
C ARG A 147 -3.08 6.86 -16.06
N ARG A 148 -4.31 7.08 -15.57
CA ARG A 148 -4.90 8.44 -15.62
C ARG A 148 -5.90 8.82 -14.52
N GLN A 149 -6.54 7.86 -13.86
CA GLN A 149 -7.75 8.15 -13.07
C GLN A 149 -7.48 8.18 -11.56
N THR A 150 -6.63 7.29 -11.04
CA THR A 150 -6.43 7.09 -9.59
C THR A 150 -5.65 8.22 -8.89
N ASP A 151 -4.67 8.86 -9.56
CA ASP A 151 -3.95 9.99 -8.95
C ASP A 151 -4.65 11.33 -9.20
N ARG A 152 -5.34 11.45 -10.34
CA ARG A 152 -6.05 12.69 -10.68
C ARG A 152 -7.17 12.98 -9.68
N ILE A 153 -7.94 11.99 -9.25
CA ILE A 153 -9.12 12.25 -8.41
C ILE A 153 -8.71 12.78 -7.02
N PRO A 154 -7.77 12.15 -6.28
CA PRO A 154 -7.24 12.71 -5.03
C PRO A 154 -6.57 14.06 -5.22
N ASP A 155 -5.81 14.26 -6.31
CA ASP A 155 -5.14 15.54 -6.59
C ASP A 155 -6.11 16.66 -6.97
N LEU A 156 -7.20 16.33 -7.66
CA LEU A 156 -8.28 17.27 -7.99
C LEU A 156 -9.04 17.66 -6.74
N PHE A 157 -9.34 16.68 -5.88
CA PHE A 157 -9.97 16.92 -4.59
C PHE A 157 -9.08 17.78 -3.68
N ALA A 158 -7.78 17.46 -3.59
CA ALA A 158 -6.79 18.26 -2.85
C ALA A 158 -6.73 19.71 -3.37
N ARG A 159 -6.68 19.90 -4.69
CA ARG A 159 -6.70 21.24 -5.31
C ARG A 159 -7.99 22.00 -5.03
N TRP A 160 -9.13 21.32 -5.10
CA TRP A 160 -10.43 21.89 -4.77
C TRP A 160 -10.49 22.29 -3.28
N TYR A 161 -9.99 21.45 -2.38
CA TYR A 161 -9.95 21.72 -0.96
C TYR A 161 -9.02 22.89 -0.62
N MET A 162 -7.81 22.93 -1.21
CA MET A 162 -6.85 24.03 -1.05
C MET A 162 -7.40 25.38 -1.50
N ARG A 163 -8.21 25.41 -2.57
CA ARG A 163 -8.89 26.64 -3.03
C ARG A 163 -9.93 27.16 -2.04
N ARG A 164 -10.52 26.29 -1.22
CA ARG A 164 -11.54 26.67 -0.23
C ARG A 164 -10.97 26.95 1.17
N HIS A 165 -9.80 26.43 1.51
CA HIS A 165 -9.20 26.54 2.84
C HIS A 165 -7.84 27.26 2.83
N SER A 166 -7.78 28.43 2.19
CA SER A 166 -6.67 29.39 2.27
C SER A 166 -5.27 28.77 2.13
N GLY A 167 -5.12 27.73 1.29
CA GLY A 167 -3.85 27.05 1.04
C GLY A 167 -3.34 26.11 2.15
N THR A 168 -4.04 25.96 3.28
CA THR A 168 -3.62 25.03 4.36
C THR A 168 -4.30 23.66 4.23
N MET A 169 -3.51 22.62 3.93
CA MET A 169 -3.99 21.23 3.90
C MET A 169 -3.72 20.54 5.23
N HIS A 170 -4.78 20.28 5.99
CA HIS A 170 -4.72 19.36 7.11
C HIS A 170 -4.69 17.92 6.59
N PRO A 171 -3.84 17.01 7.12
CA PRO A 171 -3.80 15.62 6.67
C PRO A 171 -5.17 14.93 6.67
N GLU A 172 -6.01 15.25 7.64
CA GLU A 172 -7.36 14.70 7.84
C GLU A 172 -8.32 15.02 6.68
N ALA A 173 -8.04 16.08 5.90
CA ALA A 173 -8.82 16.42 4.71
C ALA A 173 -8.76 15.33 3.63
N ARG A 174 -7.70 14.52 3.61
CA ARG A 174 -7.57 13.39 2.66
C ARG A 174 -8.53 12.25 2.97
N LEU A 175 -9.03 12.14 4.20
CA LEU A 175 -9.93 11.06 4.61
C LEU A 175 -11.35 11.21 4.04
N TYR A 176 -11.77 12.43 3.66
CA TYR A 176 -13.10 12.64 3.07
C TYR A 176 -13.35 11.82 1.80
N ILE A 177 -12.32 11.61 0.98
CA ILE A 177 -12.44 10.83 -0.26
C ILE A 177 -12.70 9.34 0.01
N ILE A 178 -12.34 8.86 1.21
CA ILE A 178 -12.50 7.46 1.62
C ILE A 178 -13.97 7.12 1.80
N TYR A 179 -14.83 8.04 2.29
CA TYR A 179 -16.28 7.79 2.41
C TYR A 179 -16.94 7.54 1.07
N PHE A 180 -16.59 8.36 0.07
CA PHE A 180 -17.12 8.18 -1.28
C PHE A 180 -16.63 6.87 -1.90
N ALA A 181 -15.33 6.59 -1.79
CA ALA A 181 -14.73 5.39 -2.36
C ALA A 181 -15.20 4.10 -1.67
N SER A 182 -15.39 4.10 -0.35
CA SER A 182 -15.91 2.95 0.40
C SER A 182 -17.39 2.66 0.11
N GLY A 183 -18.20 3.69 -0.16
CA GLY A 183 -19.56 3.51 -0.66
C GLY A 183 -19.58 2.73 -1.99
N ILE A 184 -18.69 3.12 -2.91
CA ILE A 184 -18.49 2.41 -4.19
C ILE A 184 -18.02 0.96 -3.93
N VAL A 185 -16.99 0.76 -3.12
CA VAL A 185 -16.44 -0.58 -2.84
C VAL A 185 -17.51 -1.49 -2.24
N GLY A 186 -18.19 -1.07 -1.17
CA GLY A 186 -19.23 -1.87 -0.54
C GLY A 186 -20.38 -2.21 -1.48
N LEU A 187 -20.85 -1.26 -2.29
CA LEU A 187 -21.90 -1.51 -3.28
C LEU A 187 -21.49 -2.55 -4.33
N PHE A 188 -20.28 -2.43 -4.89
CA PHE A 188 -19.82 -3.35 -5.93
C PHE A 188 -19.45 -4.73 -5.38
N ILE A 189 -19.03 -4.85 -4.12
CA ILE A 189 -18.88 -6.15 -3.45
C ILE A 189 -20.23 -6.84 -3.28
N LEU A 190 -21.27 -6.12 -2.85
CA LEU A 190 -22.63 -6.67 -2.73
C LEU A 190 -23.13 -7.19 -4.08
N LEU A 191 -22.99 -6.39 -5.14
CA LEU A 191 -23.38 -6.77 -6.49
C LEU A 191 -22.57 -7.97 -7.01
N LEU A 192 -21.28 -8.03 -6.68
CA LEU A 192 -20.42 -9.16 -7.02
C LEU A 192 -20.89 -10.45 -6.33
N GLY A 193 -21.23 -10.39 -5.04
CA GLY A 193 -21.77 -11.52 -4.28
C GLY A 193 -23.06 -12.07 -4.89
N GLN A 194 -24.00 -11.18 -5.20
CA GLN A 194 -25.27 -11.55 -5.83
C GLN A 194 -25.08 -12.08 -7.26
N ALA A 195 -24.16 -11.49 -8.03
CA ALA A 195 -23.85 -11.95 -9.37
C ALA A 195 -23.24 -13.36 -9.38
N LEU A 196 -22.43 -13.71 -8.37
CA LEU A 196 -21.86 -15.04 -8.21
C LEU A 196 -22.91 -16.06 -7.73
N GLU A 197 -23.78 -15.68 -6.80
CA GLU A 197 -24.83 -16.57 -6.27
C GLU A 197 -25.88 -16.92 -7.32
N HIS A 198 -26.33 -15.92 -8.09
CA HIS A 198 -27.33 -16.11 -9.15
C HIS A 198 -26.71 -16.48 -10.50
N THR A 199 -25.41 -16.76 -10.56
CA THR A 199 -24.69 -17.15 -11.79
C THR A 199 -24.93 -16.19 -12.97
N TRP A 200 -24.84 -14.89 -12.73
CA TRP A 200 -24.99 -13.86 -13.77
C TRP A 200 -23.90 -13.97 -14.83
N HIS A 201 -24.14 -13.34 -15.99
CA HIS A 201 -23.19 -13.36 -17.11
C HIS A 201 -21.80 -12.87 -16.67
N PHE A 202 -20.74 -13.55 -17.11
CA PHE A 202 -19.35 -13.29 -16.70
C PHE A 202 -18.91 -11.83 -16.90
N MET A 203 -19.48 -11.14 -17.90
CA MET A 203 -19.21 -9.71 -18.15
C MET A 203 -19.71 -8.82 -17.01
N ALA A 204 -20.84 -9.14 -16.38
CA ALA A 204 -21.36 -8.37 -15.24
C ALA A 204 -20.43 -8.52 -14.04
N VAL A 205 -20.00 -9.75 -13.74
CA VAL A 205 -18.99 -10.04 -12.70
C VAL A 205 -17.70 -9.25 -12.94
N ALA A 206 -17.21 -9.22 -14.19
CA ALA A 206 -16.01 -8.48 -14.55
C ALA A 206 -16.16 -6.94 -14.38
N VAL A 207 -17.34 -6.40 -14.69
CA VAL A 207 -17.61 -4.96 -14.50
C VAL A 207 -17.66 -4.61 -13.01
N PHE A 208 -18.28 -5.45 -12.18
CA PHE A 208 -18.35 -5.22 -10.74
C PHE A 208 -16.97 -5.33 -10.07
N ASP A 209 -16.18 -6.34 -10.42
CA ASP A 209 -14.79 -6.47 -9.95
C ASP A 209 -13.94 -5.25 -10.37
N ALA A 210 -14.06 -4.80 -11.63
CA ALA A 210 -13.37 -3.60 -12.11
C ALA A 210 -13.76 -2.33 -11.34
N ALA A 211 -15.04 -2.14 -11.07
CA ALA A 211 -15.53 -0.97 -10.34
C ALA A 211 -15.08 -0.98 -8.87
N GLN A 212 -15.10 -2.14 -8.21
CA GLN A 212 -14.56 -2.32 -6.86
C GLN A 212 -13.06 -1.98 -6.81
N LEU A 213 -12.28 -2.47 -7.78
CA LEU A 213 -10.84 -2.22 -7.87
C LEU A 213 -10.51 -0.72 -7.94
N ILE A 214 -11.30 0.06 -8.67
CA ILE A 214 -11.10 1.52 -8.74
C ILE A 214 -11.26 2.14 -7.35
N GLY A 215 -12.30 1.74 -6.61
CA GLY A 215 -12.54 2.23 -5.25
C GLY A 215 -11.40 1.88 -4.29
N VAL A 216 -10.93 0.62 -4.29
CA VAL A 216 -9.82 0.17 -3.44
C VAL A 216 -8.53 0.95 -3.75
N ASN A 217 -8.25 1.22 -5.03
CA ASN A 217 -7.08 2.00 -5.42
C ASN A 217 -7.16 3.46 -4.93
N ILE A 218 -8.33 4.10 -5.02
CA ILE A 218 -8.54 5.46 -4.49
C ILE A 218 -8.28 5.50 -2.98
N ILE A 219 -8.80 4.53 -2.23
CA ILE A 219 -8.60 4.43 -0.78
C ILE A 219 -7.12 4.20 -0.47
N SER A 220 -6.45 3.30 -1.20
CA SER A 220 -5.02 3.04 -1.02
C SER A 220 -4.18 4.30 -1.23
N THR A 221 -4.43 5.07 -2.28
CA THR A 221 -3.71 6.33 -2.52
C THR A 221 -3.99 7.36 -1.42
N ALA A 222 -5.24 7.49 -0.97
CA ALA A 222 -5.61 8.41 0.11
C ALA A 222 -4.93 8.06 1.44
N VAL A 223 -4.90 6.79 1.83
CA VAL A 223 -4.25 6.29 3.05
C VAL A 223 -2.74 6.53 3.02
N ASN A 224 -2.08 6.19 1.90
CA ASN A 224 -0.64 6.43 1.74
C ASN A 224 -0.29 7.92 1.81
N ALA A 225 -1.14 8.76 1.23
CA ALA A 225 -0.92 10.21 1.27
C ALA A 225 -1.24 10.82 2.64
N TYR A 226 -2.22 10.28 3.38
CA TYR A 226 -2.49 10.65 4.77
C TYR A 226 -1.30 10.35 5.68
N LEU A 227 -0.75 9.12 5.65
CA LEU A 227 0.47 8.78 6.39
C LEU A 227 1.66 9.66 5.95
N GLY A 228 1.70 9.94 4.64
CA GLY A 228 2.55 10.91 3.99
C GLY A 228 2.68 12.24 4.72
N ASP A 229 1.54 12.82 5.07
CA ASP A 229 1.45 14.16 5.64
C ASP A 229 1.35 14.15 7.17
N ALA A 230 0.85 13.06 7.77
CA ALA A 230 0.70 12.94 9.21
C ALA A 230 2.05 12.76 9.92
N TYR A 231 2.96 11.99 9.32
CA TYR A 231 4.29 11.68 9.89
C TYR A 231 5.38 11.62 8.80
N PRO A 232 5.83 12.79 8.31
CA PRO A 232 6.87 12.87 7.28
C PRO A 232 8.23 12.31 7.74
N GLU A 233 8.45 12.20 9.05
CA GLU A 233 9.71 11.74 9.66
C GLU A 233 9.93 10.22 9.51
N ALA A 234 8.85 9.43 9.47
CA ALA A 234 8.89 7.97 9.50
C ALA A 234 8.14 7.33 8.32
N LEU A 235 8.21 7.97 7.15
CA LEU A 235 7.50 7.55 5.94
C LEU A 235 7.91 6.17 5.45
N GLY A 236 9.17 5.79 5.64
CA GLY A 236 9.68 4.47 5.29
C GLY A 236 9.02 3.40 6.14
N GLU A 237 9.03 3.56 7.46
CA GLU A 237 8.42 2.61 8.39
C GLU A 237 6.91 2.49 8.17
N MET A 238 6.21 3.61 7.93
CA MET A 238 4.76 3.58 7.68
C MET A 238 4.38 2.85 6.39
N ASP A 239 5.12 3.10 5.32
CA ASP A 239 4.90 2.42 4.04
C ASP A 239 5.14 0.90 4.17
N THR A 240 6.14 0.49 4.96
CA THR A 240 6.37 -0.95 5.21
C THR A 240 5.18 -1.63 5.90
N TRP A 241 4.51 -0.96 6.84
CA TRP A 241 3.29 -1.49 7.46
C TRP A 241 2.10 -1.57 6.52
N ILE A 242 1.92 -0.57 5.64
CA ILE A 242 0.91 -0.64 4.60
C ILE A 242 1.17 -1.83 3.68
N VAL A 243 2.42 -2.04 3.25
CA VAL A 243 2.81 -3.15 2.38
C VAL A 243 2.67 -4.51 3.08
N MET A 244 2.99 -4.58 4.37
CA MET A 244 2.83 -5.77 5.18
C MET A 244 1.35 -6.11 5.38
N GLY A 245 0.54 -5.15 5.83
CA GLY A 245 -0.91 -5.29 5.93
C GLY A 245 -1.51 -5.69 4.58
N ARG A 246 -0.90 -5.21 3.48
CA ARG A 246 -1.27 -5.58 2.12
C ARG A 246 -1.09 -7.07 1.83
N THR A 247 0.02 -7.61 2.26
CA THR A 247 0.40 -9.00 1.98
C THR A 247 -0.32 -9.95 2.92
N MET A 248 -0.52 -9.54 4.18
CA MET A 248 -1.30 -10.26 5.19
C MET A 248 -2.77 -10.37 4.79
N GLY A 249 -3.40 -9.26 4.37
CA GLY A 249 -4.81 -9.26 3.93
C GLY A 249 -5.04 -10.24 2.79
N GLY A 250 -4.19 -10.20 1.75
CA GLY A 250 -4.29 -11.13 0.62
C GLY A 250 -4.09 -12.61 1.00
N PHE A 251 -3.25 -12.89 1.99
CA PHE A 251 -3.05 -14.25 2.51
C PHE A 251 -4.27 -14.73 3.32
N MET A 252 -4.71 -13.95 4.29
CA MET A 252 -5.84 -14.29 5.17
C MET A 252 -7.14 -14.49 4.38
N ALA A 253 -7.40 -13.64 3.38
CA ALA A 253 -8.52 -13.78 2.46
C ALA A 253 -8.62 -15.19 1.88
N THR A 254 -7.50 -15.75 1.41
CA THR A 254 -7.50 -17.07 0.76
C THR A 254 -7.89 -18.19 1.71
N TYR A 255 -7.54 -18.08 2.99
CA TYR A 255 -7.81 -19.11 3.99
C TYR A 255 -9.18 -18.96 4.66
N ILE A 256 -9.68 -17.73 4.83
CA ILE A 256 -10.93 -17.46 5.54
C ILE A 256 -12.11 -17.41 4.57
N GLU A 257 -11.95 -16.72 3.44
CA GLU A 257 -13.05 -16.45 2.50
C GLU A 257 -13.45 -17.72 1.73
N LEU A 258 -12.48 -18.55 1.34
CA LEU A 258 -12.74 -19.80 0.61
C LEU A 258 -13.71 -20.75 1.36
N PRO A 259 -13.43 -21.18 2.60
CA PRO A 259 -14.36 -22.03 3.35
C PRO A 259 -15.66 -21.32 3.71
N TRP A 260 -15.64 -19.98 3.87
CA TRP A 260 -16.84 -19.21 4.15
C TRP A 260 -17.80 -19.19 2.95
N VAL A 261 -17.29 -18.94 1.75
CA VAL A 261 -18.07 -19.01 0.50
C VAL A 261 -18.60 -20.42 0.26
N GLN A 262 -17.80 -21.45 0.55
CA GLN A 262 -18.23 -22.85 0.40
C GLN A 262 -19.33 -23.28 1.38
N SER A 263 -19.39 -22.69 2.57
CA SER A 263 -20.35 -23.06 3.63
C SER A 263 -21.63 -22.22 3.63
N ALA A 264 -21.53 -20.91 3.44
CA ALA A 264 -22.66 -19.99 3.51
C ALA A 264 -23.15 -19.54 2.12
N GLY A 265 -22.31 -19.65 1.09
CA GLY A 265 -22.56 -19.13 -0.24
C GLY A 265 -21.88 -17.77 -0.50
N PRO A 266 -21.65 -17.43 -1.78
CA PRO A 266 -20.91 -16.22 -2.15
C PRO A 266 -21.64 -14.92 -1.82
N GLY A 267 -22.97 -14.86 -1.95
CA GLY A 267 -23.73 -13.64 -1.68
C GLY A 267 -23.80 -13.29 -0.20
N THR A 268 -23.87 -14.28 0.69
CA THR A 268 -23.80 -14.02 2.14
C THR A 268 -22.39 -13.67 2.61
N ALA A 269 -21.35 -14.32 2.07
CA ALA A 269 -19.97 -14.06 2.48
C ALA A 269 -19.52 -12.66 2.04
N LEU A 270 -19.69 -12.33 0.75
CA LEU A 270 -19.39 -11.00 0.22
C LEU A 270 -20.37 -9.94 0.75
N GLY A 271 -21.61 -10.35 1.04
CA GLY A 271 -22.62 -9.55 1.76
C GLY A 271 -22.13 -9.04 3.11
N ALA A 272 -21.68 -9.97 3.96
CA ALA A 272 -21.13 -9.68 5.27
C ALA A 272 -19.87 -8.81 5.17
N GLN A 273 -19.02 -9.05 4.17
CA GLN A 273 -17.79 -8.31 3.94
C GLN A 273 -18.03 -6.84 3.54
N ALA A 274 -19.03 -6.57 2.71
CA ALA A 274 -19.47 -5.21 2.42
C ALA A 274 -19.96 -4.51 3.70
N GLY A 275 -20.68 -5.23 4.56
CA GLY A 275 -21.09 -4.76 5.88
C GLY A 275 -19.89 -4.39 6.77
N ILE A 276 -18.88 -5.26 6.84
CA ILE A 276 -17.64 -5.02 7.58
C ILE A 276 -16.91 -3.79 7.03
N THR A 277 -16.85 -3.63 5.72
CA THR A 277 -16.21 -2.46 5.07
C THR A 277 -16.87 -1.15 5.47
N TRP A 278 -18.21 -1.11 5.53
CA TRP A 278 -18.94 0.07 6.00
C TRP A 278 -18.84 0.26 7.51
N ALA A 279 -18.84 -0.81 8.30
CA ALA A 279 -18.59 -0.72 9.74
C ALA A 279 -17.19 -0.16 10.04
N ALA A 280 -16.19 -0.52 9.23
CA ALA A 280 -14.82 -0.02 9.34
C ALA A 280 -14.72 1.49 9.04
N LEU A 281 -15.73 2.14 8.44
CA LEU A 281 -15.76 3.60 8.32
C LEU A 281 -15.84 4.31 9.66
N VAL A 282 -16.34 3.65 10.71
CA VAL A 282 -16.30 4.20 12.07
C VAL A 282 -14.86 4.51 12.49
N LEU A 283 -13.89 3.67 12.09
CA LEU A 283 -12.47 3.91 12.33
C LEU A 283 -11.96 5.18 11.62
N VAL A 284 -12.44 5.44 10.41
CA VAL A 284 -12.10 6.66 9.65
C VAL A 284 -12.73 7.89 10.29
N VAL A 285 -13.98 7.79 10.77
CA VAL A 285 -14.65 8.86 11.51
C VAL A 285 -13.90 9.20 12.79
N ILE A 286 -13.45 8.18 13.55
CA ILE A 286 -12.63 8.35 14.75
C ILE A 286 -11.36 9.15 14.41
N LEU A 287 -10.66 8.80 13.33
CA LEU A 287 -9.47 9.52 12.89
C LEU A 287 -9.76 10.95 12.43
N GLN A 288 -10.93 11.20 11.85
CA GLN A 288 -11.26 12.53 11.38
C GLN A 288 -11.60 13.49 12.52
N VAL A 289 -12.32 13.01 13.55
CA VAL A 289 -12.70 13.82 14.70
C VAL A 289 -11.52 14.00 15.66
N TRP A 290 -10.81 12.92 15.97
CA TRP A 290 -9.76 12.92 17.00
C TRP A 290 -8.33 12.87 16.45
N GLY A 291 -8.12 12.80 15.13
CA GLY A 291 -6.79 12.64 14.54
C GLY A 291 -5.78 13.71 14.98
N LYS A 292 -6.19 14.98 14.99
CA LYS A 292 -5.36 16.09 15.47
C LYS A 292 -5.00 15.94 16.95
N SER A 293 -5.98 15.57 17.79
CA SER A 293 -5.77 15.35 19.22
C SER A 293 -4.85 14.16 19.49
N LEU A 294 -5.06 13.05 18.78
CA LEU A 294 -4.26 11.83 18.88
C LEU A 294 -2.80 12.08 18.47
N ARG A 295 -2.58 12.82 17.39
CA ARG A 295 -1.24 13.19 16.93
C ARG A 295 -0.54 14.11 17.93
N ASN A 296 -1.23 15.11 18.46
CA ASN A 296 -0.67 16.02 19.46
C ASN A 296 -0.36 15.29 20.78
N TRP A 297 -1.20 14.34 21.17
CA TRP A 297 -1.00 13.54 22.39
C TRP A 297 0.22 12.61 22.27
N GLN A 298 0.37 11.91 21.14
CA GLN A 298 1.48 10.98 20.95
C GLN A 298 2.80 11.64 20.54
N GLY A 299 2.74 12.90 20.07
CA GLY A 299 3.89 13.65 19.58
C GLY A 299 4.52 13.06 18.31
N PRO A 300 5.52 13.77 17.74
CA PRO A 300 6.30 13.30 16.60
C PRO A 300 7.02 11.99 16.93
N ILE A 301 7.40 11.24 15.89
CA ILE A 301 8.21 10.02 16.07
C ILE A 301 9.63 10.51 16.28
N LYS A 302 10.00 10.69 17.56
CA LYS A 302 11.36 11.08 17.93
C LYS A 302 12.32 10.01 17.43
N ILE A 303 13.12 10.37 16.44
CA ILE A 303 14.20 9.54 15.98
C ILE A 303 15.34 9.71 17.01
N PRO A 304 15.78 8.64 17.69
CA PRO A 304 16.86 8.73 18.68
C PRO A 304 18.13 9.28 18.00
N GLY A 305 18.66 10.40 18.48
CA GLY A 305 19.74 11.15 17.80
C GLY A 305 19.29 12.46 17.12
N GLN A 306 17.99 12.75 17.08
CA GLN A 306 17.45 14.07 16.80
C GLN A 306 17.16 14.80 18.13
N MET A 307 18.20 15.40 18.73
CA MET A 307 18.00 16.47 19.71
C MET A 307 17.74 17.79 18.99
#